data_AF-A0A495W2F3-F1
#
_entry.id   AF-A0A495W2F3-F1
#
_cell.length_a   1.000
_cell.length_b   1.000
_cell.length_c   1.000
_cell.angle_alpha   90.00
_cell.angle_beta   90.00
_cell.angle_gamma   90.00
#
_symmetry.space_group_name_H-M   'P 1'
#
loop_
_entity.id
_entity.type
_entity.pdbx_description
1 polymer ?
#
loop_
_entity_poly.entity_id
_entity_poly.type
_entity_poly.pdbx_seq_one_letter_code
_entity_poly.pdbx_strand_id
1 'polypeptide(L)'
;MDGSTGSPRTPPRPRGIALVLGGRLISLLGLGSAPVLLWQAGAGRPGLALIPLLVGGGAVVLCGERLRAHGRRRLVRDVPPPGPGELFVLYVRAWRPALRAEAAPPRPLPAARTAEEHLFDALRDLGRVVAVGPADEEPPPAGAHRLVLPHDDRRRAVLDLMARARLVVISADTDAGTRWEFADALRVVPPERLLLVITPRRGAAHRTGTGCRAVAAPRTDVDGALRARAAELHQETGRAWRPPPLPAHPTPPGGVLGVVSFRAGWEPTCHVPASPGLRRAAALRRALAPAYGRLTAYEDGLTADPVVARRRRRGELIRVLGLGLVLFAVVRLAVAAWRLMRRDWDLGPGGCSLYVVVATLVVLLCGWGSARLGRRIALRAAAPPKTTPAPV
;
A
#
# COMPACT_ATOMS: atom_id res chain seq x y z
N MET A 1 32.91 -17.12 -13.03
CA MET A 1 33.26 -18.02 -11.92
C MET A 1 32.61 -17.42 -10.70
N ASP A 2 31.34 -17.76 -10.49
CA ASP A 2 30.44 -17.00 -9.64
C ASP A 2 30.25 -17.72 -8.31
N GLY A 3 31.15 -17.43 -7.38
CA GLY A 3 30.95 -17.68 -5.96
C GLY A 3 29.92 -16.71 -5.40
N SER A 4 28.67 -16.82 -5.87
CA SER A 4 27.53 -16.19 -5.22
C SER A 4 27.34 -16.91 -3.88
N THR A 5 28.05 -16.44 -2.86
CA THR A 5 27.80 -16.77 -1.47
C THR A 5 26.39 -16.27 -1.17
N GLY A 6 25.40 -17.14 -1.38
CA GLY A 6 24.01 -16.87 -1.11
C GLY A 6 23.90 -16.40 0.33
N SER A 7 23.71 -15.09 0.52
CA SER A 7 23.55 -14.52 1.85
C SER A 7 22.46 -15.34 2.55
N PRO A 8 22.77 -15.95 3.71
CA PRO A 8 21.88 -16.90 4.35
C PRO A 8 20.52 -16.23 4.54
N ARG A 9 19.48 -16.80 3.92
CA ARG A 9 18.10 -16.32 4.06
C ARG A 9 17.82 -16.20 5.54
N THR A 10 17.76 -14.97 6.05
CA THR A 10 17.51 -14.75 7.46
C THR A 10 16.12 -15.30 7.77
N PRO A 11 16.00 -16.35 8.61
CA PRO A 11 14.70 -16.90 8.93
C PRO A 11 13.85 -15.79 9.56
N PRO A 12 12.53 -15.77 9.31
CA PRO A 12 11.67 -14.78 9.92
C PRO A 12 11.86 -14.83 11.44
N ARG A 13 12.20 -13.68 12.04
CA ARG A 13 12.49 -13.61 13.47
C ARG A 13 11.27 -14.13 14.25
N PRO A 14 11.34 -15.27 14.96
CA PRO A 14 10.18 -15.91 15.60
C PRO A 14 9.47 -14.96 16.57
N ARG A 15 10.25 -14.04 17.17
CA ARG A 15 9.76 -12.94 18.01
C ARG A 15 8.73 -12.05 17.31
N GLY A 16 8.89 -11.72 16.03
CA GLY A 16 7.95 -10.87 15.29
C GLY A 16 6.60 -11.55 15.05
N ILE A 17 6.62 -12.84 14.71
CA ILE A 17 5.41 -13.65 14.49
C ILE A 17 4.65 -13.82 15.81
N ALA A 18 5.35 -14.17 16.90
CA ALA A 18 4.77 -14.32 18.23
C ALA A 18 4.08 -13.03 18.70
N LEU A 19 4.68 -11.86 18.49
CA LEU A 19 4.10 -10.56 18.84
C LEU A 19 2.82 -10.25 18.04
N VAL A 20 2.78 -10.58 16.75
CA VAL A 20 1.59 -10.38 15.91
C VAL A 20 0.47 -11.33 16.30
N LEU A 21 0.77 -12.61 16.56
CA LEU A 21 -0.21 -13.61 16.98
C LEU A 21 -0.74 -13.32 18.40
N GLY A 22 0.14 -12.99 19.34
CA GLY A 22 -0.26 -12.56 20.69
C GLY A 22 -1.16 -11.34 20.67
N GLY A 23 -0.81 -10.32 19.87
CA GLY A 23 -1.69 -9.16 19.68
C GLY A 23 -3.01 -9.51 18.99
N ARG A 24 -3.08 -10.56 18.16
CA ARG A 24 -4.33 -11.09 17.59
C ARG A 24 -5.23 -11.71 18.64
N LEU A 25 -4.68 -12.59 19.45
CA LEU A 25 -5.41 -13.25 20.53
C LEU A 25 -5.96 -12.23 21.53
N ILE A 26 -5.13 -11.28 21.97
CA ILE A 26 -5.50 -10.22 22.91
C ILE A 26 -6.67 -9.37 22.39
N SER A 27 -6.64 -8.91 21.13
CA SER A 27 -7.77 -8.12 20.60
C SER A 27 -9.04 -8.94 20.40
N LEU A 28 -8.93 -10.25 20.10
CA LEU A 28 -10.10 -11.13 19.99
C LEU A 28 -10.75 -11.36 21.36
N LEU A 29 -9.95 -11.53 22.42
CA LEU A 29 -10.45 -11.59 23.80
C LEU A 29 -11.18 -10.30 24.20
N GLY A 30 -10.64 -9.13 23.80
CA GLY A 30 -11.29 -7.84 24.02
C GLY A 30 -12.59 -7.63 23.22
N LEU A 31 -12.74 -8.26 22.06
CA LEU A 31 -13.97 -8.23 21.26
C LEU A 31 -15.02 -9.25 21.74
N GLY A 32 -14.56 -10.40 22.25
CA GLY A 32 -15.40 -11.48 22.77
C GLY A 32 -16.14 -11.14 24.07
N SER A 33 -15.82 -10.02 24.71
CA SER A 33 -16.54 -9.52 25.89
C SER A 33 -17.81 -8.73 25.53
N ALA A 34 -17.95 -8.23 24.29
CA ALA A 34 -19.11 -7.47 23.84
C ALA A 34 -20.43 -8.26 23.84
N PRO A 35 -20.48 -9.55 23.46
CA PRO A 35 -21.69 -10.38 23.58
C PRO A 35 -22.11 -10.59 25.04
N VAL A 36 -21.14 -10.74 25.95
CA VAL A 36 -21.40 -10.87 27.40
C VAL A 36 -22.01 -9.58 27.94
N LEU A 37 -21.53 -8.42 27.48
CA LEU A 37 -22.11 -7.11 27.79
C LEU A 37 -23.53 -6.93 27.26
N LEU A 38 -23.79 -7.35 26.02
CA LEU A 38 -25.13 -7.32 25.42
C LEU A 38 -26.11 -8.23 26.15
N TRP A 39 -25.65 -9.42 26.57
CA TRP A 39 -26.46 -10.35 27.35
C TRP A 39 -26.79 -9.79 28.75
N GLN A 40 -25.82 -9.17 29.42
CA GLN A 40 -26.06 -8.55 30.74
C GLN A 40 -26.95 -7.31 30.66
N ALA A 41 -26.85 -6.51 29.59
CA ALA A 41 -27.73 -5.35 29.37
C ALA A 41 -29.19 -5.77 29.16
N GLY A 42 -29.43 -6.92 28.49
CA GLY A 42 -30.77 -7.51 28.38
C GLY A 42 -31.34 -8.04 29.70
N ALA A 43 -30.50 -8.27 30.71
CA ALA A 43 -30.89 -8.81 32.03
C ALA A 43 -31.19 -7.73 33.09
N GLY A 44 -31.29 -6.45 32.71
CA GLY A 44 -31.73 -5.37 33.59
C GLY A 44 -30.72 -4.93 34.68
N ARG A 45 -29.45 -5.32 34.58
CA ARG A 45 -28.40 -4.90 35.53
C ARG A 45 -27.79 -3.54 35.14
N PRO A 46 -27.54 -2.63 36.10
CA PRO A 46 -27.21 -1.23 35.81
C PRO A 46 -25.85 -1.07 35.14
N GLY A 47 -25.77 -0.12 34.20
CA GLY A 47 -24.66 0.13 33.28
C GLY A 47 -23.31 0.57 33.89
N LEU A 48 -23.17 0.61 35.22
CA LEU A 48 -21.89 0.99 35.86
C LEU A 48 -20.80 -0.08 35.67
N ALA A 49 -21.17 -1.37 35.55
CA ALA A 49 -20.22 -2.44 35.20
C ALA A 49 -19.78 -2.40 33.72
N LEU A 50 -20.51 -1.68 32.86
CA LEU A 50 -20.24 -1.57 31.43
C LEU A 50 -19.01 -0.71 31.15
N ILE A 51 -18.81 0.36 31.92
CA ILE A 51 -17.71 1.32 31.77
C ILE A 51 -16.34 0.66 31.96
N PRO A 52 -16.04 -0.03 33.10
CA PRO A 52 -14.74 -0.67 33.28
C PRO A 52 -14.49 -1.79 32.28
N LEU A 53 -15.53 -2.49 31.80
CA LEU A 53 -15.37 -3.53 30.78
C LEU A 53 -15.07 -2.96 29.39
N LEU A 54 -15.71 -1.85 29.00
CA LEU A 54 -15.43 -1.13 27.75
C LEU A 54 -14.04 -0.49 27.79
N VAL A 55 -13.67 0.14 28.91
CA VAL A 55 -12.35 0.75 29.09
C VAL A 55 -11.27 -0.34 29.11
N GLY A 56 -11.48 -1.44 29.85
CA GLY A 56 -10.57 -2.58 29.91
C GLY A 56 -10.42 -3.29 28.56
N GLY A 57 -11.52 -3.61 27.89
CA GLY A 57 -11.53 -4.20 26.55
C GLY A 57 -10.88 -3.29 25.50
N GLY A 58 -11.16 -1.99 25.56
CA GLY A 58 -10.51 -0.97 24.72
C GLY A 58 -9.00 -0.90 24.95
N ALA A 59 -8.55 -0.87 26.21
CA ALA A 59 -7.13 -0.86 26.55
C ALA A 59 -6.40 -2.13 26.06
N VAL A 60 -7.04 -3.30 26.20
CA VAL A 60 -6.56 -4.59 25.70
C VAL A 60 -6.41 -4.57 24.17
N VAL A 61 -7.43 -4.08 23.45
CA VAL A 61 -7.37 -3.93 21.97
C VAL A 61 -6.24 -2.99 21.57
N LEU A 62 -6.09 -1.84 22.23
CA LEU A 62 -5.03 -0.88 21.96
C LEU A 62 -3.65 -1.50 22.20
N CYS A 63 -3.44 -2.19 23.32
CA CYS A 63 -2.20 -2.92 23.62
C CYS A 63 -1.88 -3.96 22.55
N GLY A 64 -2.88 -4.73 22.11
CA GLY A 64 -2.73 -5.70 21.02
C GLY A 64 -2.31 -5.05 19.70
N GLU A 65 -2.89 -3.90 19.34
CA GLU A 65 -2.49 -3.14 18.15
C GLU A 65 -1.08 -2.56 18.27
N ARG A 66 -0.67 -2.07 19.46
CA ARG A 66 0.72 -1.62 19.70
C ARG A 66 1.70 -2.77 19.46
N LEU A 67 1.40 -3.93 20.03
CA LEU A 67 2.24 -5.13 19.91
C LEU A 67 2.36 -5.59 18.47
N ARG A 68 1.25 -5.59 17.71
CA ARG A 68 1.24 -5.91 16.28
C ARG A 68 2.07 -4.90 15.49
N ALA A 69 1.92 -3.60 15.74
CA ALA A 69 2.69 -2.57 15.03
C ALA A 69 4.19 -2.75 15.26
N HIS A 70 4.61 -3.05 16.49
CA HIS A 70 6.02 -3.31 16.82
C HIS A 70 6.53 -4.61 16.21
N GLY A 71 5.74 -5.68 16.27
CA GLY A 71 6.05 -6.96 15.65
C GLY A 71 6.20 -6.84 14.14
N ARG A 72 5.33 -6.07 13.48
CA ARG A 72 5.36 -5.81 12.03
C ARG A 72 6.67 -5.18 11.56
N ARG A 73 7.22 -4.20 12.29
CA ARG A 73 8.55 -3.62 11.95
C ARG A 73 9.68 -4.64 12.00
N ARG A 74 9.57 -5.64 12.87
CA ARG A 74 10.57 -6.72 13.00
C ARG A 74 10.38 -7.86 11.99
N LEU A 75 9.30 -7.85 11.22
CA LEU A 75 9.01 -8.83 10.17
C LEU A 75 9.54 -8.42 8.80
N VAL A 76 10.15 -7.24 8.67
CA VAL A 76 10.79 -6.81 7.43
C VAL A 76 11.89 -7.80 7.10
N ARG A 77 11.83 -8.33 5.88
CA ARG A 77 12.81 -9.28 5.37
C ARG A 77 13.67 -8.58 4.35
N ASP A 78 14.97 -8.76 4.48
CA ASP A 78 15.89 -8.50 3.40
C ASP A 78 15.64 -9.55 2.32
N VAL A 79 15.53 -9.12 1.07
CA VAL A 79 15.31 -10.00 -0.08
C VAL A 79 16.41 -9.80 -1.10
N PRO A 80 16.75 -10.84 -1.88
CA PRO A 80 17.59 -10.66 -3.05
C PRO A 80 16.89 -9.73 -4.06
N PRO A 81 17.66 -9.15 -5.00
CA PRO A 81 17.10 -8.42 -6.13
C PRO A 81 16.03 -9.26 -6.85
N PRO A 82 14.95 -8.64 -7.35
CA PRO A 82 13.98 -9.36 -8.18
C PRO A 82 14.65 -10.06 -9.36
N GLY A 83 14.16 -11.26 -9.69
CA GLY A 83 14.67 -12.02 -10.84
C GLY A 83 14.23 -11.41 -12.19
N PRO A 84 14.84 -11.83 -13.31
CA PRO A 84 14.35 -11.50 -14.65
C PRO A 84 12.89 -11.91 -14.81
N GLY A 85 12.06 -11.00 -15.32
CA GLY A 85 10.63 -11.24 -15.54
C GLY A 85 9.74 -11.24 -14.28
N GLU A 86 10.31 -11.06 -13.09
CA GLU A 86 9.50 -10.94 -11.88
C GLU A 86 8.75 -9.60 -11.84
N LEU A 87 7.45 -9.64 -11.52
CA LEU A 87 6.65 -8.42 -11.34
C LEU A 87 6.80 -7.88 -9.91
N PHE A 88 7.40 -6.69 -9.81
CA PHE A 88 7.57 -5.99 -8.55
C PHE A 88 7.24 -4.50 -8.67
N VAL A 89 6.89 -3.91 -7.53
CA VAL A 89 6.74 -2.47 -7.35
C VAL A 89 7.98 -1.98 -6.63
N LEU A 90 8.74 -1.08 -7.23
CA LEU A 90 9.92 -0.49 -6.62
C LEU A 90 9.48 0.73 -5.79
N TYR A 91 9.73 0.70 -4.49
CA TYR A 91 9.58 1.86 -3.62
C TYR A 91 10.96 2.45 -3.33
N VAL A 92 11.20 3.65 -3.84
CA VAL A 92 12.45 4.39 -3.62
C VAL A 92 12.17 5.44 -2.56
N ARG A 93 12.77 5.26 -1.40
CA ARG A 93 12.67 6.23 -0.33
C ARG A 93 13.68 7.36 -0.58
N ALA A 94 13.26 8.59 -0.32
CA ALA A 94 14.15 9.74 -0.25
C ALA A 94 15.39 9.42 0.59
N TRP A 95 16.56 9.59 -0.01
CA TRP A 95 17.80 9.44 0.74
C TRP A 95 17.87 10.54 1.81
N ARG A 96 17.83 10.14 3.08
CA ARG A 96 18.19 11.04 4.17
C ARG A 96 19.63 10.72 4.54
N PRO A 97 20.57 11.68 4.49
CA PRO A 97 21.81 11.48 5.24
C PRO A 97 21.41 11.11 6.66
N ALA A 98 22.11 10.17 7.28
CA ALA A 98 21.86 9.69 8.64
C ALA A 98 22.12 10.83 9.65
N LEU A 99 21.32 11.90 9.59
CA LEU A 99 21.06 12.74 10.74
C LEU A 99 20.54 11.76 11.77
N ARG A 100 21.39 11.49 12.76
CA ARG A 100 21.11 10.64 13.92
C ARG A 100 19.63 10.80 14.21
N ALA A 101 18.90 9.69 14.16
CA ALA A 101 17.50 9.67 14.51
C ALA A 101 17.38 10.23 15.94
N GLU A 102 17.29 11.55 16.06
CA GLU A 102 16.91 12.24 17.27
C GLU A 102 15.61 11.55 17.62
N ALA A 103 15.64 10.81 18.72
CA ALA A 103 14.64 9.84 19.09
C ALA A 103 13.30 10.58 19.08
N ALA A 104 12.55 10.43 17.98
CA ALA A 104 11.28 11.10 17.85
C ALA A 104 10.47 10.66 19.07
N PRO A 105 9.95 11.61 19.86
CA PRO A 105 9.36 11.28 21.15
C PRO A 105 8.29 10.21 20.95
N PRO A 106 8.26 9.18 21.81
CA PRO A 106 7.33 8.07 21.67
C PRO A 106 5.91 8.64 21.57
N ARG A 107 5.22 8.37 20.46
CA ARG A 107 3.84 8.80 20.31
C ARG A 107 2.98 8.12 21.37
N PRO A 108 2.12 8.85 22.09
CA PRO A 108 1.30 8.28 23.17
C PRO A 108 0.29 7.24 22.66
N LEU A 109 -0.02 7.24 21.35
CA LEU A 109 -0.77 6.20 20.68
C LEU A 109 -0.07 5.82 19.37
N PRO A 110 0.40 4.57 19.17
CA PRO A 110 0.86 4.15 17.87
C PRO A 110 -0.37 4.14 16.95
N ALA A 111 -0.34 4.96 15.89
CA ALA A 111 -1.29 4.81 14.81
C ALA A 111 -1.27 3.34 14.38
N ALA A 112 -2.44 2.69 14.34
CA ALA A 112 -2.55 1.25 14.08
C ALA A 112 -1.81 0.83 12.80
N ARG A 113 -1.64 1.75 11.84
CA ARG A 113 -0.69 1.63 10.73
C ARG A 113 -0.04 2.96 10.35
N THR A 114 1.18 2.91 9.78
CA THR A 114 1.82 4.10 9.19
C THR A 114 1.20 4.44 7.82
N ALA A 115 1.40 5.67 7.33
CA ALA A 115 0.94 6.05 5.99
C ALA A 115 1.56 5.17 4.89
N GLU A 116 2.85 4.87 5.03
CA GLU A 116 3.58 3.95 4.15
C GLU A 116 3.04 2.50 4.25
N GLU A 117 2.66 2.00 5.44
CA GLU A 117 2.02 0.68 5.55
C GLU A 117 0.69 0.63 4.77
N HIS A 118 -0.09 1.71 4.78
CA HIS A 118 -1.31 1.80 3.98
C HIS A 118 -1.02 1.88 2.47
N LEU A 119 0.05 2.58 2.09
CA LEU A 119 0.54 2.62 0.71
C LEU A 119 0.97 1.24 0.22
N PHE A 120 1.79 0.52 0.97
CA PHE A 120 2.23 -0.82 0.60
C PHE A 120 1.05 -1.80 0.53
N ASP A 121 0.10 -1.72 1.47
CA ASP A 121 -1.12 -2.52 1.38
C ASP A 121 -1.94 -2.17 0.13
N ALA A 122 -1.99 -0.91 -0.30
CA ALA A 122 -2.65 -0.51 -1.53
C ALA A 122 -1.94 -1.08 -2.78
N LEU A 123 -0.61 -1.05 -2.80
CA LEU A 123 0.24 -1.47 -3.92
C LEU A 123 0.40 -2.99 -4.06
N ARG A 124 0.15 -3.77 -2.99
CA ARG A 124 0.40 -5.22 -2.97
C ARG A 124 -0.26 -6.03 -4.09
N ASP A 125 -1.36 -5.51 -4.65
CA ASP A 125 -2.10 -6.21 -5.70
C ASP A 125 -1.41 -6.05 -7.07
N LEU A 126 -0.46 -5.12 -7.21
CA LEU A 126 0.36 -4.92 -8.40
C LEU A 126 1.62 -5.79 -8.45
N GLY A 127 2.09 -6.30 -7.32
CA GLY A 127 3.31 -7.11 -7.25
C GLY A 127 3.93 -7.11 -5.88
N ARG A 128 5.10 -7.75 -5.77
CA ARG A 128 5.93 -7.64 -4.55
C ARG A 128 6.42 -6.21 -4.42
N VAL A 129 6.15 -5.54 -3.30
CA VAL A 129 6.71 -4.21 -3.04
C VAL A 129 8.13 -4.39 -2.53
N VAL A 130 9.11 -3.84 -3.25
CA VAL A 130 10.53 -3.89 -2.92
C VAL A 130 10.97 -2.46 -2.62
N ALA A 131 11.28 -2.20 -1.36
CA ALA A 131 11.78 -0.91 -0.90
C ALA A 131 13.31 -0.92 -0.93
N VAL A 132 13.89 0.05 -1.62
CA VAL A 132 15.34 0.27 -1.67
C VAL A 132 15.66 1.46 -0.77
N GLY A 133 16.71 1.29 0.03
CA GLY A 133 17.24 2.33 0.91
C GLY A 133 18.62 1.95 1.47
N PRO A 134 19.29 2.88 2.16
CA PRO A 134 20.55 2.63 2.86
C PRO A 134 20.49 1.42 3.79
N ALA A 135 21.62 0.72 3.94
CA ALA A 135 21.76 -0.42 4.86
C ALA A 135 21.64 -0.01 6.34
N ASP A 136 21.99 1.23 6.64
CA ASP A 136 21.98 1.86 7.95
C ASP A 136 20.64 2.56 8.29
N GLU A 137 19.70 2.67 7.34
CA GLU A 137 18.40 3.29 7.59
C GLU A 137 17.45 2.38 8.37
N GLU A 138 16.52 2.97 9.13
CA GLU A 138 15.39 2.27 9.72
C GLU A 138 14.65 1.46 8.64
N PRO A 139 14.40 0.16 8.87
CA PRO A 139 13.76 -0.68 7.86
C PRO A 139 12.40 -0.10 7.46
N PRO A 140 12.01 -0.27 6.19
CA PRO A 140 10.72 0.19 5.72
C PRO A 140 9.60 -0.45 6.55
N PRO A 141 8.43 0.20 6.67
CA PRO A 141 7.31 -0.39 7.38
C PRO A 141 6.85 -1.72 6.77
N ALA A 142 6.08 -2.49 7.54
CA ALA A 142 5.58 -3.78 7.08
C ALA A 142 4.73 -3.67 5.81
N GLY A 143 4.94 -4.63 4.91
CA GLY A 143 4.27 -4.69 3.62
C GLY A 143 5.22 -4.47 2.45
N ALA A 144 6.43 -3.93 2.70
CA ALA A 144 7.52 -3.93 1.73
C ALA A 144 8.63 -4.91 2.14
N HIS A 145 9.30 -5.46 1.13
CA HIS A 145 10.53 -6.21 1.28
C HIS A 145 11.72 -5.25 1.14
N ARG A 146 12.71 -5.36 2.02
CA ARG A 146 13.88 -4.49 1.97
C ARG A 146 14.89 -5.08 0.99
N LEU A 147 15.37 -4.27 0.07
CA LEU A 147 16.50 -4.61 -0.78
C LEU A 147 17.67 -3.71 -0.40
N VAL A 148 18.67 -4.31 0.23
CA VAL A 148 19.94 -3.65 0.54
C VAL A 148 20.82 -3.74 -0.70
N LEU A 149 21.23 -2.60 -1.22
CA LEU A 149 22.16 -2.53 -2.34
C LEU A 149 23.59 -2.28 -1.81
N PRO A 150 24.62 -2.84 -2.47
CA PRO A 150 26.01 -2.48 -2.21
C PRO A 150 26.21 -0.95 -2.28
N HIS A 151 27.22 -0.45 -1.56
CA HIS A 151 27.51 0.98 -1.56
C HIS A 151 28.01 1.43 -2.94
N ASP A 152 28.91 0.64 -3.51
CA ASP A 152 29.46 0.82 -4.83
C ASP A 152 28.38 0.47 -5.87
N ASP A 153 28.25 1.27 -6.93
CA ASP A 153 27.25 1.11 -8.00
C ASP A 153 25.76 1.15 -7.61
N ARG A 154 25.44 1.62 -6.39
CA ARG A 154 24.03 1.75 -5.95
C ARG A 154 23.14 2.46 -6.96
N ARG A 155 23.61 3.60 -7.50
CA ARG A 155 22.87 4.40 -8.49
C ARG A 155 22.50 3.55 -9.69
N ARG A 156 23.47 2.84 -10.27
CA ARG A 156 23.28 1.97 -11.43
C ARG A 156 22.29 0.84 -11.12
N ALA A 157 22.41 0.22 -9.95
CA ALA A 157 21.50 -0.85 -9.52
C ALA A 157 20.04 -0.34 -9.33
N VAL A 158 19.85 0.86 -8.76
CA VAL A 158 18.52 1.49 -8.66
C VAL A 158 17.94 1.75 -10.04
N LEU A 159 18.74 2.23 -11.00
CA LEU A 159 18.27 2.49 -12.37
C LEU A 159 17.85 1.21 -13.11
N ASP A 160 18.61 0.12 -12.95
CA ASP A 160 18.21 -1.20 -13.48
C ASP A 160 16.88 -1.66 -12.88
N LEU A 161 16.73 -1.50 -11.55
CA LEU A 161 15.48 -1.83 -10.87
C LEU A 161 14.33 -0.95 -11.35
N MET A 162 14.53 0.35 -11.55
CA MET A 162 13.50 1.27 -12.06
C MET A 162 13.04 0.87 -13.46
N ALA A 163 13.98 0.56 -14.35
CA ALA A 163 13.70 0.14 -15.71
C ALA A 163 12.84 -1.14 -15.76
N ARG A 164 13.08 -2.07 -14.82
CA ARG A 164 12.39 -3.37 -14.74
C ARG A 164 11.14 -3.37 -13.87
N ALA A 165 11.01 -2.43 -12.95
CA ALA A 165 9.89 -2.38 -12.02
C ALA A 165 8.58 -2.15 -12.77
N ARG A 166 7.55 -2.92 -12.44
CA ARG A 166 6.21 -2.70 -13.00
C ARG A 166 5.71 -1.28 -12.70
N LEU A 167 5.94 -0.83 -11.48
CA LEU A 167 5.60 0.50 -11.00
C LEU A 167 6.74 1.00 -10.10
N VAL A 168 7.18 2.22 -10.31
CA VAL A 168 8.16 2.93 -9.49
C VAL A 168 7.41 3.94 -8.63
N VAL A 169 7.67 3.90 -7.33
CA VAL A 169 7.05 4.77 -6.34
C VAL A 169 8.17 5.50 -5.62
N ILE A 170 8.25 6.82 -5.80
CA ILE A 170 9.27 7.65 -5.17
C ILE A 170 8.62 8.43 -4.03
N SER A 171 9.17 8.31 -2.82
CA SER A 171 8.77 9.17 -1.70
C SER A 171 9.42 10.54 -1.88
N ALA A 172 8.62 11.56 -2.18
CA ALA A 172 9.04 12.95 -2.15
C ALA A 172 9.05 13.45 -0.71
N ASP A 173 10.10 13.09 0.03
CA ASP A 173 10.48 13.89 1.19
C ASP A 173 11.28 15.09 0.68
N THR A 174 11.07 16.25 1.30
CA THR A 174 11.61 17.57 0.89
C THR A 174 13.14 17.69 1.00
N ASP A 175 13.83 16.60 1.32
CA ASP A 175 15.25 16.63 1.63
C ASP A 175 16.07 16.36 0.35
N ALA A 176 17.27 16.95 0.27
CA ALA A 176 18.07 17.04 -0.96
C ALA A 176 18.47 15.70 -1.60
N GLY A 177 18.35 14.57 -0.89
CA GLY A 177 18.82 13.27 -1.36
C GLY A 177 17.99 12.67 -2.50
N THR A 178 16.67 12.91 -2.56
CA THR A 178 15.73 12.33 -3.56
C THR A 178 15.86 12.91 -4.98
N ARG A 179 16.77 13.87 -5.17
CA ARG A 179 16.81 14.73 -6.36
C ARG A 179 17.22 13.94 -7.61
N TRP A 180 18.23 13.08 -7.49
CA TRP A 180 18.72 12.32 -8.64
C TRP A 180 17.81 11.14 -8.97
N GLU A 181 17.22 10.47 -7.97
CA GLU A 181 16.33 9.31 -8.20
C GLU A 181 15.11 9.74 -8.98
N PHE A 182 14.52 10.87 -8.59
CA PHE A 182 13.38 11.41 -9.32
C PHE A 182 13.78 11.85 -10.73
N ALA A 183 14.87 12.63 -10.87
CA ALA A 183 15.32 13.10 -12.17
C ALA A 183 15.65 11.95 -13.14
N ASP A 184 16.36 10.92 -12.68
CA ASP A 184 16.68 9.77 -13.53
C ASP A 184 15.44 8.89 -13.79
N ALA A 185 14.51 8.79 -12.83
CA ALA A 185 13.24 8.09 -13.06
C ALA A 185 12.43 8.75 -14.18
N LEU A 186 12.42 10.09 -14.29
CA LEU A 186 11.77 10.79 -15.41
C LEU A 186 12.37 10.44 -16.78
N ARG A 187 13.59 9.90 -16.82
CA ARG A 187 14.26 9.49 -18.05
C ARG A 187 14.03 8.02 -18.38
N VAL A 188 14.10 7.14 -17.38
CA VAL A 188 14.09 5.67 -17.61
C VAL A 188 12.74 5.04 -17.38
N VAL A 189 11.82 5.73 -16.70
CA VAL A 189 10.50 5.22 -16.35
C VAL A 189 9.44 5.95 -17.17
N PRO A 190 8.59 5.23 -17.93
CA PRO A 190 7.41 5.80 -18.55
C PRO A 190 6.51 6.49 -17.52
N PRO A 191 5.86 7.62 -17.85
CA PRO A 191 5.11 8.41 -16.87
C PRO A 191 3.99 7.62 -16.18
N GLU A 192 3.33 6.70 -16.87
CA GLU A 192 2.26 5.86 -16.32
C GLU A 192 2.76 4.85 -15.28
N ARG A 193 4.06 4.56 -15.29
CA ARG A 193 4.75 3.67 -14.34
C ARG A 193 5.37 4.40 -13.17
N LEU A 194 5.25 5.73 -13.09
CA LEU A 194 5.82 6.53 -12.00
C LEU A 194 4.71 7.08 -11.09
N LEU A 195 4.86 6.82 -9.79
CA LEU A 195 4.10 7.48 -8.72
C LEU A 195 5.05 8.28 -7.83
N LEU A 196 4.68 9.51 -7.54
CA LEU A 196 5.34 10.34 -6.55
C LEU A 196 4.45 10.41 -5.30
N VAL A 197 4.98 10.05 -4.15
CA VAL A 197 4.25 10.03 -2.89
C VAL A 197 4.76 11.18 -2.03
N ILE A 198 3.86 12.10 -1.67
CA ILE A 198 4.18 13.25 -0.83
C ILE A 198 3.78 12.90 0.59
N THR A 199 4.79 12.65 1.41
CA THR A 199 4.65 12.38 2.84
C THR A 199 4.62 13.69 3.62
N PRO A 200 3.69 13.85 4.58
CA PRO A 200 3.72 15.00 5.48
C PRO A 200 5.02 14.96 6.30
N ARG A 201 5.75 16.07 6.33
CA ARG A 201 7.00 16.22 7.11
C ARG A 201 6.74 15.85 8.57
N ARG A 202 7.49 14.86 9.09
CA ARG A 202 7.43 14.47 10.51
C ARG A 202 7.78 15.70 11.36
N GLY A 203 6.85 16.16 12.21
CA GLY A 203 7.06 17.26 13.16
C GLY A 203 6.39 18.60 12.82
N ALA A 204 5.92 18.82 11.59
CA ALA A 204 5.28 20.08 11.21
C ALA A 204 3.81 20.21 11.70
N ALA A 205 3.22 19.14 12.22
CA ALA A 205 1.79 19.02 12.35
C ALA A 205 1.16 19.68 13.60
N HIS A 206 1.91 20.29 14.52
CA HIS A 206 1.36 20.60 15.85
C HIS A 206 1.56 22.02 16.39
N ARG A 207 2.20 22.97 15.69
CA ARG A 207 2.51 24.25 16.37
C ARG A 207 1.91 25.54 15.83
N THR A 208 1.36 25.62 14.63
CA THR A 208 0.72 26.87 14.20
C THR A 208 -0.42 26.60 13.22
N GLY A 209 -1.58 27.21 13.48
CA GLY A 209 -2.75 27.22 12.60
C GLY A 209 -2.54 27.91 11.25
N THR A 210 -1.31 28.24 10.88
CA THR A 210 -0.90 28.72 9.56
C THR A 210 -0.53 27.53 8.66
N GLY A 211 -1.56 26.77 8.28
CA GLY A 211 -1.45 25.75 7.25
C GLY A 211 -1.07 26.37 5.89
N CYS A 212 -0.26 25.62 5.12
CA CYS A 212 0.02 25.78 3.69
C CYS A 212 1.31 26.52 3.24
N ARG A 213 2.02 27.32 4.04
CA ARG A 213 3.26 27.96 3.56
C ARG A 213 4.46 27.01 3.36
N ALA A 214 4.46 25.83 3.97
CA ALA A 214 5.61 24.91 3.93
C ALA A 214 5.69 24.03 2.66
N VAL A 215 4.71 24.06 1.76
CA VAL A 215 4.68 23.22 0.54
C VAL A 215 5.17 23.97 -0.71
N ALA A 216 5.32 25.30 -0.65
CA ALA A 216 5.86 26.09 -1.75
C ALA A 216 7.39 25.98 -1.91
N ALA A 217 8.14 25.98 -0.79
CA ALA A 217 9.61 25.85 -0.82
C ALA A 217 10.13 24.54 -1.48
N PRO A 218 9.50 23.37 -1.25
CA PRO A 218 9.88 22.13 -1.93
C PRO A 218 9.85 22.17 -3.46
N ARG A 219 8.98 22.99 -4.06
CA ARG A 219 8.83 23.02 -5.52
C ARG A 219 10.06 23.66 -6.18
N THR A 220 10.50 24.81 -5.68
CA THR A 220 11.66 25.52 -6.22
C THR A 220 12.91 24.65 -6.20
N ASP A 221 13.06 23.84 -5.15
CA ASP A 221 14.18 22.91 -4.98
C ASP A 221 14.15 21.75 -5.98
N VAL A 222 12.99 21.14 -6.21
CA VAL A 222 12.87 20.04 -7.18
C VAL A 222 13.02 20.58 -8.60
N ASP A 223 12.39 21.71 -8.94
CA ASP A 223 12.54 22.35 -10.26
C ASP A 223 14.00 22.77 -10.52
N GLY A 224 14.72 23.21 -9.48
CA GLY A 224 16.16 23.49 -9.55
C GLY A 224 17.00 22.23 -9.79
N ALA A 225 16.72 21.16 -9.05
CA ALA A 225 17.41 19.87 -9.21
C ALA A 225 17.21 19.24 -10.59
N LEU A 226 15.98 19.31 -11.11
CA LEU A 226 15.65 18.84 -12.45
C LEU A 226 16.40 19.62 -13.53
N ARG A 227 16.51 20.95 -13.37
CA ARG A 227 17.29 21.81 -14.28
C ARG A 227 18.79 21.50 -14.21
N ALA A 228 19.35 21.33 -13.02
CA ALA A 228 20.74 20.94 -12.84
C ALA A 228 21.04 19.60 -13.51
N ARG A 229 20.19 18.58 -13.27
CA ARG A 229 20.37 17.27 -13.90
C ARG A 229 20.18 17.30 -15.40
N ALA A 230 19.28 18.13 -15.92
CA ALA A 230 19.13 18.35 -17.35
C ALA A 230 20.39 18.94 -18.00
N ALA A 231 21.06 19.88 -17.32
CA ALA A 231 22.32 20.45 -17.76
C ALA A 231 23.45 19.40 -17.75
N GLU A 232 23.58 18.61 -16.68
CA GLU A 232 24.53 17.49 -16.61
C GLU A 232 24.32 16.49 -17.75
N LEU A 233 23.07 16.06 -17.98
CA LEU A 233 22.75 15.13 -19.07
C LEU A 233 23.07 15.70 -20.45
N HIS A 234 22.86 17.00 -20.65
CA HIS A 234 23.24 17.67 -21.89
C HIS A 234 24.76 17.66 -22.08
N GLN A 235 25.54 17.86 -21.01
CA GLN A 235 27.00 17.73 -21.06
C GLN A 235 27.44 16.29 -21.32
N GLU A 236 26.80 15.30 -20.68
CA GLU A 236 27.13 13.87 -20.81
C GLU A 236 26.78 13.31 -22.21
N THR A 237 25.66 13.71 -22.80
CA THR A 237 25.09 13.06 -24.00
C THR A 237 24.97 13.97 -25.23
N GLY A 238 25.18 15.27 -25.08
CA GLY A 238 24.92 16.27 -26.12
C GLY A 238 23.43 16.50 -26.42
N ARG A 239 22.50 15.72 -25.84
CA ARG A 239 21.06 15.84 -26.10
C ARG A 239 20.40 16.77 -25.10
N ALA A 240 19.62 17.73 -25.60
CA ALA A 240 18.81 18.58 -24.73
C ALA A 240 17.63 17.78 -24.18
N TRP A 241 17.60 17.56 -22.86
CA TRP A 241 16.44 16.99 -22.17
C TRP A 241 15.72 18.11 -21.40
N ARG A 242 14.41 18.24 -21.61
CA ARG A 242 13.58 19.17 -20.83
C ARG A 242 12.74 18.38 -19.84
N PRO A 243 12.94 18.56 -18.52
CA PRO A 243 12.12 17.87 -17.53
C PRO A 243 10.66 18.29 -17.69
N PRO A 244 9.71 17.37 -17.52
CA PRO A 244 8.30 17.70 -17.51
C PRO A 244 7.95 18.68 -16.37
N PRO A 245 6.97 19.57 -16.57
CA PRO A 245 6.55 20.49 -15.53
C PRO A 245 5.91 19.72 -14.36
N LEU A 246 6.30 20.08 -13.14
CA LEU A 246 5.65 19.55 -11.94
C LEU A 246 4.25 20.15 -11.75
N PRO A 247 3.27 19.37 -11.24
CA PRO A 247 1.94 19.90 -10.92
C PRO A 247 2.05 21.03 -9.91
N ALA A 248 1.14 22.00 -9.98
CA ALA A 248 0.80 22.77 -8.79
C ALA A 248 0.37 21.79 -7.69
N HIS A 249 1.13 21.71 -6.60
CA HIS A 249 0.80 20.83 -5.49
C HIS A 249 -0.53 21.30 -4.89
N PRO A 250 -1.63 20.54 -5.00
CA PRO A 250 -2.78 20.84 -4.17
C PRO A 250 -2.33 20.55 -2.75
N THR A 251 -2.29 21.56 -1.89
CA THR A 251 -1.98 21.36 -0.48
C THR A 251 -3.09 20.49 0.09
N PRO A 252 -2.84 19.19 0.39
CA PRO A 252 -3.92 18.35 0.87
C PRO A 252 -4.33 18.88 2.26
N PRO A 253 -5.62 19.14 2.50
CA PRO A 253 -6.05 19.58 3.82
C PRO A 253 -5.70 18.50 4.86
N GLY A 254 -5.00 18.90 5.93
CA GLY A 254 -4.80 18.03 7.11
C GLY A 254 -3.61 17.06 7.05
N GLY A 255 -2.55 17.34 6.29
CA GLY A 255 -1.32 16.53 6.35
C GLY A 255 -1.51 15.10 5.86
N VAL A 256 -2.39 14.92 4.88
CA VAL A 256 -2.69 13.63 4.26
C VAL A 256 -1.58 13.28 3.24
N LEU A 257 -1.31 11.99 3.09
CA LEU A 257 -0.45 11.46 2.02
C LEU A 257 -1.04 11.84 0.65
N GLY A 258 -0.36 12.73 -0.08
CA GLY A 258 -0.68 13.02 -1.47
C GLY A 258 0.00 12.00 -2.37
N VAL A 259 -0.67 11.54 -3.43
CA VAL A 259 -0.02 10.75 -4.48
C VAL A 259 -0.17 11.48 -5.80
N VAL A 260 0.94 11.75 -6.48
CA VAL A 260 0.94 12.25 -7.85
C VAL A 260 1.25 11.08 -8.78
N SER A 261 0.52 11.00 -9.88
CA SER A 261 0.76 10.06 -10.97
C SER A 261 0.79 10.82 -12.28
N PHE A 262 1.42 10.28 -13.31
CA PHE A 262 1.53 10.97 -14.59
C PHE A 262 0.73 10.24 -15.69
N ARG A 263 0.32 10.99 -16.73
CA ARG A 263 -0.25 10.45 -17.98
C ARG A 263 0.83 10.39 -19.05
N ALA A 264 0.49 9.78 -20.20
CA ALA A 264 1.23 9.98 -21.43
C ALA A 264 1.47 11.49 -21.65
N GLY A 265 2.69 11.89 -21.99
CA GLY A 265 3.07 13.30 -22.10
C GLY A 265 3.38 13.99 -20.77
N TRP A 266 3.50 13.24 -19.67
CA TRP A 266 3.89 13.72 -18.34
C TRP A 266 2.90 14.66 -17.65
N GLU A 267 1.63 14.68 -18.06
CA GLU A 267 0.61 15.46 -17.35
C GLU A 267 0.37 14.89 -15.94
N PRO A 268 0.61 15.69 -14.89
CA PRO A 268 0.46 15.21 -13.53
C PRO A 268 -0.99 15.22 -13.07
N THR A 269 -1.41 14.16 -12.36
CA THR A 269 -2.69 14.08 -11.66
C THR A 269 -2.43 13.81 -10.18
N CYS A 270 -2.94 14.66 -9.31
CA CYS A 270 -2.86 14.48 -7.86
C CYS A 270 -4.07 13.71 -7.34
N HIS A 271 -3.81 12.76 -6.44
CA HIS A 271 -4.78 11.93 -5.76
C HIS A 271 -4.67 12.16 -4.26
N VAL A 272 -5.73 12.70 -3.68
CA VAL A 272 -5.83 12.92 -2.23
C VAL A 272 -6.90 11.97 -1.69
N PRO A 273 -6.56 11.03 -0.79
CA PRO A 273 -7.56 10.12 -0.23
C PRO A 273 -8.54 10.91 0.66
N ALA A 274 -9.83 10.84 0.33
CA ALA A 274 -10.90 11.63 0.95
C ALA A 274 -11.18 11.36 2.45
N SER A 275 -10.42 10.49 3.14
CA SER A 275 -10.73 10.13 4.53
C SER A 275 -9.48 9.87 5.39
N PRO A 276 -9.31 10.56 6.54
CA PRO A 276 -8.20 10.35 7.45
C PRO A 276 -8.34 9.13 8.39
N GLY A 277 -9.38 8.29 8.27
CA GLY A 277 -9.71 7.24 9.26
C GLY A 277 -9.20 5.80 8.99
N LEU A 278 -9.76 4.83 9.73
CA LEU A 278 -9.40 3.39 9.70
C LEU A 278 -9.47 2.72 8.30
N ARG A 279 -10.15 3.34 7.34
CA ARG A 279 -10.26 2.87 5.95
C ARG A 279 -9.20 3.48 5.01
N ARG A 280 -8.11 4.04 5.53
CA ARG A 280 -7.02 4.66 4.74
C ARG A 280 -6.53 3.81 3.57
N ALA A 281 -6.29 2.50 3.76
CA ALA A 281 -5.84 1.65 2.65
C ALA A 281 -6.91 1.53 1.53
N ALA A 282 -8.19 1.42 1.87
CA ALA A 282 -9.27 1.36 0.89
C ALA A 282 -9.50 2.73 0.21
N ALA A 283 -9.38 3.83 0.97
CA ALA A 283 -9.42 5.18 0.44
C ALA A 283 -8.25 5.42 -0.53
N LEU A 284 -7.04 5.01 -0.15
CA LEU A 284 -5.84 5.11 -1.00
C LEU A 284 -5.95 4.23 -2.25
N ARG A 285 -6.45 2.99 -2.14
CA ARG A 285 -6.73 2.16 -3.33
C ARG A 285 -7.73 2.80 -4.28
N ARG A 286 -8.77 3.45 -3.75
CA ARG A 286 -9.74 4.19 -4.58
C ARG A 286 -9.08 5.41 -5.24
N ALA A 287 -8.29 6.15 -4.48
CA ALA A 287 -7.53 7.30 -4.99
C ALA A 287 -6.51 6.86 -6.07
N LEU A 288 -5.88 5.70 -5.92
CA LEU A 288 -4.94 5.14 -6.90
C LEU A 288 -5.60 4.42 -8.08
N ALA A 289 -6.92 4.21 -8.06
CA ALA A 289 -7.61 3.47 -9.11
C ALA A 289 -7.41 4.07 -10.52
N PRO A 290 -7.43 5.41 -10.72
CA PRO A 290 -7.13 6.00 -12.02
C PRO A 290 -5.69 5.73 -12.47
N ALA A 291 -4.72 5.77 -11.55
CA ALA A 291 -3.33 5.47 -11.86
C ALA A 291 -3.15 4.00 -12.25
N TYR A 292 -3.84 3.08 -11.56
CA TYR A 292 -3.84 1.66 -11.92
C TYR A 292 -4.48 1.40 -13.29
N GLY A 293 -5.55 2.12 -13.63
CA GLY A 293 -6.16 2.05 -14.96
C GLY A 293 -5.17 2.46 -16.06
N ARG A 294 -4.41 3.54 -15.85
CA ARG A 294 -3.37 3.99 -16.80
C ARG A 294 -2.20 3.03 -16.92
N LEU A 295 -1.68 2.53 -15.79
CA LEU A 295 -0.64 1.51 -15.80
C LEU A 295 -1.09 0.29 -16.60
N THR A 296 -2.34 -0.14 -16.39
CA THR A 296 -2.91 -1.27 -17.10
C THR A 296 -3.04 -1.00 -18.61
N ALA A 297 -3.51 0.19 -19.00
CA ALA A 297 -3.61 0.57 -20.41
C ALA A 297 -2.23 0.65 -21.10
N TYR A 298 -1.22 1.16 -20.38
CA TYR A 298 0.17 1.16 -20.84
C TYR A 298 0.69 -0.28 -21.05
N GLU A 299 0.47 -1.16 -20.08
CA GLU A 299 0.85 -2.59 -20.18
C GLU A 299 0.14 -3.31 -21.33
N ASP A 300 -1.13 -2.97 -21.58
CA ASP A 300 -1.91 -3.51 -22.69
C ASP A 300 -1.37 -3.08 -24.04
N GLY A 301 -0.90 -1.83 -24.17
CA GLY A 301 -0.23 -1.34 -25.37
C GLY A 301 1.12 -2.02 -25.64
N LEU A 302 1.83 -2.46 -24.60
CA LEU A 302 3.09 -3.20 -24.75
C LEU A 302 2.90 -4.66 -25.14
N THR A 303 1.75 -5.24 -24.81
CA THR A 303 1.59 -6.70 -24.82
C THR A 303 0.73 -7.16 -25.98
N ALA A 304 1.37 -7.40 -27.13
CA ALA A 304 0.79 -8.19 -28.23
C ALA A 304 0.78 -9.71 -27.92
N ASP A 305 1.27 -10.14 -26.74
CA ASP A 305 1.41 -11.55 -26.41
C ASP A 305 0.03 -12.20 -26.08
N PRO A 306 -0.43 -13.17 -26.89
CA PRO A 306 -1.70 -13.86 -26.67
C PRO A 306 -1.74 -14.69 -25.37
N VAL A 307 -0.59 -15.05 -24.80
CA VAL A 307 -0.52 -15.81 -23.53
C VAL A 307 -0.89 -14.93 -22.35
N VAL A 308 -0.38 -13.70 -22.31
CA VAL A 308 -0.71 -12.70 -21.28
C VAL A 308 -2.20 -12.34 -21.36
N ALA A 309 -2.70 -12.09 -22.56
CA ALA A 309 -4.12 -11.81 -22.79
C ALA A 309 -5.01 -12.94 -22.28
N ARG A 310 -4.65 -14.22 -22.53
CA ARG A 310 -5.40 -15.38 -22.03
C ARG A 310 -5.40 -15.49 -20.50
N ARG A 311 -4.25 -15.28 -19.84
CA ARG A 311 -4.17 -15.29 -18.37
C ARG A 311 -5.02 -14.18 -17.76
N ARG A 312 -5.01 -12.99 -18.37
CA ARG A 312 -5.82 -11.86 -17.91
C ARG A 312 -7.32 -12.13 -18.08
N ARG A 313 -7.75 -12.66 -19.23
CA ARG A 313 -9.15 -13.08 -19.45
C ARG A 313 -9.61 -14.11 -18.42
N ARG A 314 -8.78 -15.10 -18.07
CA ARG A 314 -9.09 -16.06 -17.00
C ARG A 314 -9.26 -15.37 -15.64
N GLY A 315 -8.37 -14.43 -15.30
CA GLY A 315 -8.49 -13.64 -14.07
C GLY A 315 -9.78 -12.81 -14.02
N GLU A 316 -10.16 -12.16 -15.12
CA GLU A 316 -11.42 -11.42 -15.24
C GLU A 316 -12.65 -12.32 -15.14
N LEU A 317 -12.63 -13.49 -15.77
CA LEU A 317 -13.73 -14.46 -15.69
C LEU A 317 -13.93 -14.94 -14.25
N ILE A 318 -12.85 -15.31 -13.56
CA ILE A 318 -12.90 -15.65 -12.13
C ILE A 318 -13.44 -14.48 -11.29
N ARG A 319 -13.08 -13.24 -11.64
CA ARG A 319 -13.55 -12.04 -10.95
C ARG A 319 -15.06 -11.86 -11.11
N VAL A 320 -15.57 -11.95 -12.34
CA VAL A 320 -16.99 -11.81 -12.67
C VAL A 320 -17.82 -12.91 -11.98
N LEU A 321 -17.36 -14.17 -12.03
CA LEU A 321 -18.01 -15.28 -11.31
C LEU A 321 -18.06 -15.03 -9.79
N GLY A 322 -16.95 -14.59 -9.20
CA GLY A 322 -16.90 -14.24 -7.78
C GLY A 322 -17.87 -13.12 -7.40
N LEU A 323 -17.98 -12.08 -8.23
CA LEU A 323 -18.96 -11.00 -8.03
C LEU A 323 -20.40 -11.49 -8.18
N GLY A 324 -20.66 -12.39 -9.12
CA GLY A 324 -21.96 -13.05 -9.27
C GLY A 324 -22.38 -13.80 -8.01
N LEU A 325 -21.46 -14.54 -7.38
CA LEU A 325 -21.72 -15.23 -6.10
C LEU A 325 -22.02 -14.26 -4.95
N VAL A 326 -21.31 -13.12 -4.88
CA VAL A 326 -21.59 -12.09 -3.86
C VAL A 326 -22.98 -11.49 -4.08
N LEU A 327 -23.32 -11.14 -5.32
CA LEU A 327 -24.64 -10.61 -5.65
C LEU A 327 -25.75 -11.61 -5.29
N PHE A 328 -25.58 -12.88 -5.65
CA PHE A 328 -26.50 -13.95 -5.28
C PHE A 328 -26.70 -14.05 -3.76
N ALA A 329 -25.62 -14.00 -2.98
CA ALA A 329 -25.69 -14.02 -1.52
C ALA A 329 -26.43 -12.80 -0.95
N VAL A 330 -26.21 -11.60 -1.49
CA VAL A 330 -26.91 -10.37 -1.08
C VAL A 330 -28.40 -10.47 -1.40
N VAL A 331 -28.78 -10.95 -2.58
CA VAL A 331 -30.19 -11.16 -2.95
C VAL A 331 -30.84 -12.17 -2.01
N ARG A 332 -30.16 -13.28 -1.68
CA ARG A 332 -30.67 -14.26 -0.70
C ARG A 332 -30.89 -13.65 0.69
N LEU A 333 -29.94 -12.82 1.18
CA LEU A 333 -30.11 -12.11 2.46
C LEU A 333 -31.28 -11.13 2.41
N ALA A 334 -31.45 -10.41 1.30
CA ALA A 334 -32.56 -9.48 1.13
C ALA A 334 -33.92 -10.20 1.12
N VAL A 335 -34.03 -11.34 0.42
CA VAL A 335 -35.25 -12.17 0.43
C VAL A 335 -35.53 -12.73 1.82
N ALA A 336 -34.50 -13.22 2.52
CA ALA A 336 -34.64 -13.71 3.88
C ALA A 336 -35.10 -12.60 4.85
N ALA A 337 -34.51 -11.41 4.75
CA ALA A 337 -34.91 -10.24 5.53
C ALA A 337 -36.33 -9.78 5.20
N TRP A 338 -36.72 -9.80 3.92
CA TRP A 338 -38.08 -9.45 3.49
C TRP A 338 -39.13 -10.42 4.05
N ARG A 339 -38.85 -11.73 3.99
CA ARG A 339 -39.70 -12.75 4.63
C ARG A 339 -39.79 -12.56 6.14
N LEU A 340 -38.69 -12.19 6.79
CA LEU A 340 -38.67 -11.87 8.23
C LEU A 340 -39.56 -10.67 8.54
N MET A 341 -39.55 -9.64 7.70
CA MET A 341 -40.39 -8.44 7.87
C MET A 341 -41.88 -8.72 7.65
N ARG A 342 -42.24 -9.62 6.72
CA ARG A 342 -43.65 -9.97 6.47
C ARG A 342 -44.30 -10.85 7.54
N ARG A 343 -43.53 -11.32 8.53
CA ARG A 343 -43.99 -12.31 9.53
C ARG A 343 -44.56 -13.60 8.92
N ASP A 344 -44.22 -13.92 7.67
CA ASP A 344 -44.60 -15.16 6.96
C ASP A 344 -43.79 -16.38 7.47
N TRP A 345 -43.48 -16.44 8.77
CA TRP A 345 -42.62 -17.45 9.38
C TRP A 345 -43.43 -18.60 9.99
N ASP A 346 -44.15 -19.34 9.15
CA ASP A 346 -44.59 -20.72 9.47
C ASP A 346 -43.46 -21.71 9.14
N LEU A 347 -42.26 -21.43 9.63
CA LEU A 347 -41.17 -22.40 9.58
C LEU A 347 -41.13 -23.09 10.94
N GLY A 348 -41.52 -24.37 10.94
CA GLY A 348 -41.61 -25.20 12.15
C GLY A 348 -40.37 -25.11 13.07
N PRO A 349 -40.54 -25.47 14.35
CA PRO A 349 -39.56 -25.27 15.39
C PRO A 349 -38.29 -26.10 15.15
N GLY A 350 -37.30 -25.52 14.47
CA GLY A 350 -35.95 -26.07 14.43
C GLY A 350 -35.23 -25.92 13.09
N GLY A 351 -34.33 -24.95 13.00
CA GLY A 351 -33.07 -25.15 12.24
C GLY A 351 -32.90 -24.40 10.92
N CYS A 352 -33.94 -24.03 10.18
CA CYS A 352 -33.73 -23.50 8.82
C CYS A 352 -33.11 -22.09 8.76
N SER A 353 -33.33 -21.22 9.76
CA SER A 353 -32.84 -19.83 9.72
C SER A 353 -31.31 -19.72 9.84
N LEU A 354 -30.72 -20.40 10.83
CA LEU A 354 -29.28 -20.34 11.07
C LEU A 354 -28.50 -20.97 9.91
N TYR A 355 -28.98 -22.09 9.37
CA TYR A 355 -28.36 -22.74 8.22
C TYR A 355 -28.33 -21.83 6.99
N VAL A 356 -29.44 -21.14 6.68
CA VAL A 356 -29.51 -20.23 5.54
C VAL A 356 -28.57 -19.04 5.73
N VAL A 357 -28.50 -18.46 6.93
CA VAL A 357 -27.58 -17.34 7.22
C VAL A 357 -26.12 -17.78 7.09
N VAL A 358 -25.75 -18.90 7.71
CA VAL A 358 -24.38 -19.43 7.65
C VAL A 358 -23.98 -19.79 6.22
N ALA A 359 -24.84 -20.52 5.49
CA ALA A 359 -24.59 -20.85 4.09
C ALA A 359 -24.42 -19.59 3.23
N THR A 360 -25.24 -18.56 3.46
CA THR A 360 -25.15 -17.31 2.71
C THR A 360 -23.87 -16.53 3.03
N LEU A 361 -23.43 -16.51 4.29
CA LEU A 361 -22.15 -15.93 4.69
C LEU A 361 -20.97 -16.68 4.05
N VAL A 362 -21.02 -18.00 3.97
CA VAL A 362 -20.00 -18.81 3.29
C VAL A 362 -19.95 -18.46 1.80
N VAL A 363 -21.09 -18.41 1.10
CA VAL A 363 -21.14 -18.01 -0.32
C VAL A 363 -20.58 -16.59 -0.51
N LEU A 364 -20.91 -15.65 0.39
CA LEU A 364 -20.41 -14.28 0.34
C LEU A 364 -18.89 -14.22 0.51
N LEU A 365 -18.33 -14.98 1.47
CA LEU A 365 -16.88 -15.07 1.68
C LEU A 365 -16.15 -15.73 0.51
N CYS A 366 -16.70 -16.83 -0.03
CA CYS A 366 -16.16 -17.52 -1.21
C CYS A 366 -16.21 -16.62 -2.44
N GLY A 367 -17.34 -15.97 -2.71
CA GLY A 367 -17.51 -15.03 -3.82
C GLY A 367 -16.54 -13.86 -3.71
N TRP A 368 -16.41 -13.26 -2.53
CA TRP A 368 -15.47 -12.17 -2.28
C TRP A 368 -14.00 -12.61 -2.45
N GLY A 369 -13.66 -13.80 -1.94
CA GLY A 369 -12.35 -14.42 -2.10
C GLY A 369 -11.98 -14.66 -3.56
N SER A 370 -12.90 -15.26 -4.33
CA SER A 370 -12.76 -15.50 -5.77
C SER A 370 -12.64 -14.19 -6.56
N ALA A 371 -13.47 -13.19 -6.27
CA ALA A 371 -13.40 -11.89 -6.92
C ALA A 371 -12.03 -11.23 -6.71
N ARG A 372 -11.52 -11.30 -5.48
CA ARG A 372 -10.21 -10.77 -5.10
C ARG A 372 -9.06 -11.56 -5.74
N LEU A 373 -9.18 -12.88 -5.83
CA LEU A 373 -8.20 -13.74 -6.49
C LEU A 373 -8.14 -13.48 -7.99
N GLY A 374 -9.29 -13.43 -8.66
CA GLY A 374 -9.41 -13.13 -10.09
C GLY A 374 -8.76 -11.79 -10.43
N ARG A 375 -9.04 -10.75 -9.63
CA ARG A 375 -8.37 -9.44 -9.77
C ARG A 375 -6.84 -9.55 -9.65
N ARG A 376 -6.32 -10.32 -8.70
CA ARG A 376 -4.87 -10.50 -8.53
C ARG A 376 -4.24 -11.26 -9.67
N ILE A 377 -4.91 -12.28 -10.19
CA ILE A 377 -4.44 -13.03 -11.37
C ILE A 377 -4.42 -12.10 -12.58
N ALA A 378 -5.48 -11.33 -12.80
CA ALA A 378 -5.56 -10.38 -13.90
C ALA A 378 -4.45 -9.32 -13.82
N LEU A 379 -4.20 -8.77 -12.63
CA LEU A 379 -3.12 -7.80 -12.42
C LEU A 379 -1.74 -8.44 -12.60
N ARG A 380 -1.52 -9.69 -12.18
CA ARG A 380 -0.23 -10.38 -12.31
C ARG A 380 0.04 -10.97 -13.69
N ALA A 381 -0.95 -10.94 -14.58
CA ALA A 381 -0.77 -11.43 -15.95
C ALA A 381 0.12 -10.50 -16.78
N ALA A 382 0.35 -9.25 -16.35
CA ALA A 382 1.15 -8.26 -17.06
C ALA A 382 2.51 -8.83 -17.48
N ALA A 383 2.89 -8.59 -18.74
CA ALA A 383 4.24 -8.88 -19.18
C ALA A 383 5.21 -8.01 -18.35
N PRO A 384 6.34 -8.58 -17.90
CA PRO A 384 7.41 -7.74 -17.38
C PRO A 384 7.78 -6.73 -18.49
N PRO A 385 8.06 -5.47 -18.13
CA PRO A 385 8.50 -4.49 -19.12
C PRO A 385 9.72 -5.06 -19.83
N LYS A 386 9.65 -5.14 -21.17
CA LYS A 386 10.83 -5.50 -21.95
C LYS A 386 11.89 -4.46 -21.63
N THR A 387 13.04 -4.91 -21.13
CA THR A 387 14.24 -4.11 -21.05
C THR A 387 14.74 -3.91 -22.47
N THR A 388 14.03 -3.11 -23.26
CA THR A 388 14.63 -2.55 -24.45
C THR A 388 15.71 -1.64 -23.92
N PRO A 389 17.00 -1.87 -24.22
CA PRO A 389 18.04 -0.94 -23.83
C PRO A 389 17.60 0.43 -24.33
N ALA A 390 17.49 1.40 -23.42
CA ALA A 390 17.18 2.77 -23.82
C ALA A 390 18.20 3.14 -24.91
N PRO A 391 17.77 3.67 -26.07
CA PRO A 391 18.71 4.11 -27.09
C PRO A 391 19.64 5.12 -26.42
N VAL A 392 20.93 4.75 -26.34
CA VAL A 392 21.97 5.57 -25.72
C VAL A 392 22.04 6.92 -26.43
#